data_AF-A0A1F7RSB1-F1
#
_entry.id   AF-A0A1F7RSB1-F1
#
_cell.length_a   1.000
_cell.length_b   1.000
_cell.length_c   1.000
_cell.angle_alpha   90.00
_cell.angle_beta   90.00
_cell.angle_gamma   90.00
#
_symmetry.space_group_name_H-M   'P 1'
#
loop_
_entity.id
_entity.type
_entity.pdbx_description
1 polymer ?
#
loop_
_entity_poly.entity_id
_entity_poly.type
_entity_poly.pdbx_seq_one_letter_code
_entity_poly.pdbx_strand_id
1 'polypeptide(L)'
;QLKGVLALLIFSLIFFSLLKLFSKDSHKDNLLGIAATMTGLLYIGVCGGYLILIRKLQEGLTQGGLRYIYVLLVIIWASDSGAYLIGTKLGKNKLLPAVSPNKTVEGAVGGLITGIIGASFWWFSGIFPIFQCLSFGILISLTGMVGDLFESLIKRAGGVKDSGNLFPGHGGMLDRIDSLLFAAPVWYYYIRFFLMR
;
A
#
# COMPACT_ATOMS: atom_id res chain seq x y z
N GLN A 1 5.03 -20.66 8.64
CA GLN A 1 5.07 -19.60 7.62
C GLN A 1 5.79 -18.35 8.14
N LEU A 2 5.37 -17.71 9.24
CA LEU A 2 6.03 -16.52 9.80
C LEU A 2 7.52 -16.71 10.13
N LYS A 3 7.89 -17.86 10.75
CA LYS A 3 9.29 -18.21 11.03
C LYS A 3 10.17 -18.24 9.78
N GLY A 4 9.62 -18.68 8.64
CA GLY A 4 10.35 -18.73 7.36
C GLY A 4 10.57 -17.35 6.77
N VAL A 5 9.55 -16.47 6.82
CA VAL A 5 9.69 -15.07 6.39
C VAL A 5 10.72 -14.33 7.25
N LEU A 6 10.67 -14.50 8.57
CA LEU A 6 11.64 -13.90 9.48
C LEU A 6 13.06 -14.42 9.23
N ALA A 7 13.22 -15.73 9.03
CA ALA A 7 14.52 -16.32 8.69
C ALA A 7 15.07 -15.76 7.37
N LEU A 8 14.22 -15.57 6.34
CA LEU A 8 14.62 -14.95 5.08
C LEU A 8 15.04 -13.50 5.26
N LEU A 9 14.28 -12.69 6.02
CA LEU A 9 14.63 -11.30 6.29
C LEU A 9 15.98 -11.18 7.02
N ILE A 10 16.19 -12.02 8.05
CA ILE A 10 17.47 -12.05 8.80
C ILE A 10 18.61 -12.50 7.88
N PHE A 11 18.39 -13.56 7.09
CA PHE A 11 19.38 -14.04 6.13
C PHE A 11 19.74 -12.95 5.11
N SER A 12 18.75 -12.27 4.53
CA SER A 12 18.98 -11.17 3.59
C SER A 12 19.76 -10.04 4.25
N LEU A 13 19.40 -9.63 5.48
CA LEU A 13 20.12 -8.59 6.21
C LEU A 13 21.61 -8.96 6.40
N ILE A 14 21.88 -10.18 6.88
CA ILE A 14 23.25 -10.66 7.10
C ILE A 14 24.00 -10.72 5.77
N PHE A 15 23.39 -11.32 4.75
CA PHE A 15 24.00 -11.50 3.44
C PHE A 15 24.39 -10.17 2.78
N PHE A 16 23.46 -9.21 2.72
CA PHE A 16 23.75 -7.90 2.12
C PHE A 16 24.74 -7.08 2.97
N SER A 17 24.71 -7.23 4.29
CA SER A 17 25.71 -6.60 5.17
C SER A 17 27.11 -7.14 4.90
N LEU A 18 27.26 -8.46 4.73
CA LEU A 18 28.54 -9.08 4.38
C LEU A 18 29.04 -8.61 3.01
N LEU A 19 28.18 -8.58 1.99
CA LEU A 19 28.56 -8.09 0.66
C LEU A 19 29.05 -6.63 0.71
N LYS A 20 28.36 -5.78 1.47
CA LYS A 20 28.69 -4.35 1.56
C LYS A 20 29.90 -4.05 2.45
N LEU A 21 30.26 -4.96 3.37
CA LEU A 21 31.49 -4.84 4.17
C LEU A 21 32.76 -4.89 3.30
N PHE A 22 32.72 -5.65 2.20
CA PHE A 22 33.84 -5.77 1.26
C PHE A 22 33.73 -4.81 0.06
N SER A 23 32.73 -3.92 0.05
CA SER A 23 32.58 -2.92 -1.02
C SER A 23 33.59 -1.78 -0.85
N LYS A 24 34.00 -1.18 -1.99
CA LYS A 24 34.83 0.03 -2.02
C LYS A 24 34.03 1.32 -1.85
N ASP A 25 32.70 1.24 -1.80
CA ASP A 25 31.82 2.40 -1.60
C ASP A 25 32.05 3.03 -0.20
N SER A 26 31.58 4.27 -0.01
CA SER A 26 31.66 4.91 1.30
C SER A 26 30.85 4.14 2.35
N HIS A 27 31.25 4.21 3.62
CA HIS A 27 30.51 3.57 4.72
C HIS A 27 29.04 4.03 4.78
N LYS A 28 28.77 5.30 4.47
CA LYS A 28 27.41 5.85 4.42
C LYS A 28 26.59 5.21 3.30
N ASP A 29 27.16 5.11 2.09
CA ASP A 29 26.47 4.53 0.93
C ASP A 29 26.23 3.03 1.11
N ASN A 30 27.15 2.34 1.78
CA ASN A 30 26.98 0.93 2.13
C ASN A 30 25.78 0.72 3.06
N LEU A 31 25.67 1.52 4.13
CA LEU A 31 24.53 1.46 5.05
C LEU A 31 23.21 1.82 4.38
N LEU A 32 23.20 2.87 3.54
CA LEU A 32 22.02 3.27 2.77
C LEU A 32 21.60 2.17 1.78
N GLY A 33 22.56 1.50 1.13
CA GLY A 33 22.28 0.37 0.24
C GLY A 33 21.59 -0.78 0.97
N ILE A 34 22.10 -1.18 2.14
CA ILE A 34 21.47 -2.22 2.98
C ILE A 34 20.06 -1.80 3.39
N ALA A 35 19.91 -0.56 3.88
CA ALA A 35 18.61 -0.02 4.30
C ALA A 35 17.61 0.01 3.15
N ALA A 36 18.03 0.40 1.94
CA ALA A 36 17.20 0.41 0.75
C ALA A 36 16.77 -1.00 0.35
N THR A 37 17.67 -1.99 0.37
CA THR A 37 17.33 -3.39 0.09
C THR A 37 16.35 -3.95 1.12
N MET A 38 16.57 -3.69 2.42
CA MET A 38 15.65 -4.13 3.47
C MET A 38 14.28 -3.45 3.33
N THR A 39 14.26 -2.16 2.99
CA THR A 39 13.02 -1.42 2.72
C THR A 39 12.26 -2.05 1.56
N GLY A 40 12.94 -2.38 0.46
CA GLY A 40 12.31 -3.06 -0.68
C GLY A 40 11.75 -4.43 -0.33
N LEU A 41 12.47 -5.24 0.45
CA LEU A 41 12.02 -6.56 0.90
C LEU A 41 10.80 -6.47 1.83
N LEU A 42 10.80 -5.54 2.77
CA LEU A 42 9.65 -5.32 3.65
C LEU A 42 8.46 -4.78 2.87
N TYR A 43 8.67 -3.76 2.04
CA TYR A 43 7.59 -3.08 1.35
C TYR A 43 6.96 -3.94 0.25
N ILE A 44 7.76 -4.48 -0.68
CA ILE A 44 7.23 -5.26 -1.80
C ILE A 44 7.00 -6.71 -1.36
N GLY A 45 7.98 -7.32 -0.70
CA GLY A 45 7.94 -8.73 -0.32
C GLY A 45 6.97 -9.01 0.82
N VAL A 46 7.15 -8.36 1.98
CA VAL A 46 6.30 -8.62 3.15
C VAL A 46 4.90 -8.06 2.94
N CYS A 47 4.75 -6.77 2.61
CA CYS A 47 3.42 -6.19 2.44
C CYS A 47 2.67 -6.82 1.26
N GLY A 48 3.33 -7.08 0.12
CA GLY A 48 2.73 -7.81 -1.00
C GLY A 48 2.37 -9.26 -0.65
N GLY A 49 3.14 -9.92 0.21
CA GLY A 49 2.83 -11.23 0.75
C GLY A 49 1.49 -11.29 1.49
N TYR A 50 1.02 -10.19 2.08
CA TYR A 50 -0.30 -10.15 2.69
C TYR A 50 -1.45 -10.31 1.70
N LEU A 51 -1.28 -9.98 0.42
CA LEU A 51 -2.29 -10.28 -0.61
C LEU A 51 -2.47 -11.79 -0.77
N ILE A 52 -1.38 -12.57 -0.69
CA ILE A 52 -1.43 -14.04 -0.71
C ILE A 52 -2.10 -14.55 0.57
N LEU A 53 -1.79 -13.96 1.73
CA LEU A 53 -2.41 -14.34 2.98
C LEU A 53 -3.92 -14.07 2.98
N ILE A 54 -4.35 -12.91 2.47
CA ILE A 54 -5.76 -12.56 2.26
C ILE A 54 -6.43 -13.58 1.33
N ARG A 55 -5.80 -13.91 0.18
CA ARG A 55 -6.34 -14.90 -0.77
C ARG A 55 -6.59 -16.26 -0.15
N LYS A 56 -5.75 -16.65 0.82
CA LYS A 56 -5.81 -17.94 1.52
C LYS A 56 -6.81 -17.96 2.68
N LEU A 57 -7.39 -16.83 3.06
CA LEU A 57 -8.43 -16.79 4.08
C LEU A 57 -9.68 -17.55 3.61
N GLN A 58 -10.21 -18.39 4.50
CA GLN A 58 -11.40 -19.20 4.26
C GLN A 58 -12.51 -18.73 5.20
N GLU A 59 -13.75 -18.69 4.68
CA GLU A 59 -14.97 -18.44 5.46
C GLU A 59 -15.80 -19.73 5.43
N GLY A 60 -15.73 -20.54 6.50
CA GLY A 60 -16.35 -21.86 6.52
C GLY A 60 -15.85 -22.75 5.37
N LEU A 61 -16.76 -23.30 4.56
CA LEU A 61 -16.43 -24.14 3.40
C LEU A 61 -16.19 -23.32 2.11
N THR A 62 -16.34 -22.00 2.14
CA THR A 62 -16.23 -21.14 0.95
C THR A 62 -14.89 -20.38 0.94
N GLN A 63 -14.29 -20.22 -0.25
CA GLN A 63 -13.09 -19.41 -0.43
C GLN A 63 -13.41 -17.90 -0.45
N GLY A 64 -13.73 -17.34 0.72
CA GLY A 64 -13.98 -15.90 0.91
C GLY A 64 -12.76 -15.01 0.62
N GLY A 65 -11.54 -15.55 0.60
CA GLY A 65 -10.30 -14.81 0.37
C GLY A 65 -10.27 -13.91 -0.87
N LEU A 66 -10.87 -14.35 -1.99
CA LEU A 66 -10.90 -13.55 -3.21
C LEU A 66 -11.81 -12.31 -3.07
N ARG A 67 -12.92 -12.44 -2.35
CA ARG A 67 -13.83 -11.32 -2.06
C ARG A 67 -13.11 -10.19 -1.34
N TYR A 68 -12.29 -10.53 -0.35
CA TYR A 68 -11.52 -9.54 0.40
C TYR A 68 -10.49 -8.79 -0.46
N ILE A 69 -9.93 -9.45 -1.49
CA ILE A 69 -9.07 -8.75 -2.46
C ILE A 69 -9.89 -7.76 -3.28
N TYR A 70 -11.08 -8.14 -3.74
CA TYR A 70 -11.94 -7.21 -4.47
C TYR A 70 -12.40 -6.02 -3.61
N VAL A 71 -12.72 -6.25 -2.33
CA VAL A 71 -13.01 -5.15 -1.39
C VAL A 71 -11.86 -4.16 -1.36
N LEU A 72 -10.63 -4.65 -1.16
CA LEU A 72 -9.42 -3.84 -1.11
C LEU A 72 -9.22 -3.03 -2.40
N LEU A 73 -9.31 -3.69 -3.56
CA LEU A 73 -9.10 -3.05 -4.87
C LEU A 73 -10.13 -1.96 -5.16
N VAL A 74 -11.43 -2.24 -4.93
CA VAL A 74 -12.50 -1.27 -5.20
C VAL A 74 -12.33 -0.01 -4.37
N ILE A 75 -11.98 -0.15 -3.08
CA ILE A 75 -11.81 1.00 -2.20
C ILE A 75 -10.58 1.81 -2.58
N ILE A 76 -9.45 1.15 -2.87
CA ILE A 76 -8.23 1.85 -3.31
C ILE A 76 -8.49 2.61 -4.61
N TRP A 77 -9.06 1.96 -5.63
CA TRP A 77 -9.32 2.61 -6.90
C TRP A 77 -10.33 3.76 -6.78
N ALA A 78 -11.38 3.60 -5.96
CA ALA A 78 -12.32 4.68 -5.68
C ALA A 78 -11.65 5.84 -4.93
N SER A 79 -10.78 5.54 -3.97
CA SER A 79 -10.02 6.51 -3.20
C SER A 79 -9.06 7.30 -4.09
N ASP A 80 -8.24 6.62 -4.90
CA ASP A 80 -7.27 7.26 -5.79
C ASP A 80 -7.96 8.11 -6.85
N SER A 81 -9.06 7.60 -7.43
CA SER A 81 -9.87 8.35 -8.40
C SER A 81 -10.48 9.61 -7.78
N GLY A 82 -11.04 9.51 -6.58
CA GLY A 82 -11.62 10.66 -5.89
C GLY A 82 -10.57 11.67 -5.49
N ALA A 83 -9.42 11.22 -4.99
CA ALA A 83 -8.31 12.08 -4.64
C ALA A 83 -7.78 12.85 -5.86
N TYR A 84 -7.66 12.17 -7.00
CA TYR A 84 -7.27 12.81 -8.25
C TYR A 84 -8.33 13.82 -8.74
N LEU A 85 -9.60 13.42 -8.85
CA LEU A 85 -10.65 14.28 -9.41
C LEU A 85 -10.96 15.50 -8.53
N ILE A 86 -11.02 15.31 -7.21
CA ILE A 86 -11.30 16.40 -6.27
C ILE A 86 -10.04 17.25 -6.07
N GLY A 87 -8.87 16.62 -5.96
CA GLY A 87 -7.61 17.33 -5.80
C GLY A 87 -7.26 18.22 -7.00
N THR A 88 -7.56 17.78 -8.23
CA THR A 88 -7.31 18.58 -9.44
C THR A 88 -8.32 19.72 -9.62
N LYS A 89 -9.59 19.54 -9.24
CA LYS A 89 -10.64 20.55 -9.45
C LYS A 89 -10.76 21.56 -8.31
N LEU A 90 -10.60 21.10 -7.06
CA LEU A 90 -10.88 21.88 -5.85
C LEU A 90 -9.65 22.07 -4.95
N GLY A 91 -8.51 21.45 -5.29
CA GLY A 91 -7.31 21.48 -4.47
C GLY A 91 -6.71 22.88 -4.35
N LYS A 92 -6.59 23.36 -3.10
CA LYS A 92 -5.96 24.65 -2.77
C LYS A 92 -4.82 24.46 -1.79
N ASN A 93 -5.03 23.60 -0.79
CA ASN A 93 -4.08 23.37 0.28
C ASN A 93 -3.21 22.16 -0.04
N LYS A 94 -1.89 22.35 -0.14
CA LYS A 94 -0.97 21.25 -0.40
C LYS A 94 -0.87 20.33 0.81
N LEU A 95 -0.90 19.02 0.58
CA LEU A 95 -0.86 18.02 1.66
C LEU A 95 0.55 17.84 2.21
N LEU A 96 1.52 17.53 1.33
CA LEU A 96 2.91 17.30 1.72
C LEU A 96 3.87 17.74 0.60
N PRO A 97 4.12 19.07 0.45
CA PRO A 97 4.86 19.62 -0.69
C PRO A 97 6.26 19.02 -0.91
N ALA A 98 6.96 18.71 0.17
CA ALA A 98 8.33 18.17 0.12
C ALA A 98 8.41 16.78 -0.54
N VAL A 99 7.33 16.01 -0.48
CA VAL A 99 7.28 14.63 -0.99
C VAL A 99 6.45 14.57 -2.27
N SER A 100 5.27 15.19 -2.27
CA SER A 100 4.34 15.19 -3.39
C SER A 100 3.70 16.57 -3.59
N PRO A 101 4.27 17.42 -4.47
CA PRO A 101 3.81 18.81 -4.64
C PRO A 101 2.42 18.93 -5.27
N ASN A 102 1.90 17.84 -5.85
CA ASN A 102 0.61 17.83 -6.52
C ASN A 102 -0.54 17.35 -5.62
N LYS A 103 -0.25 16.70 -4.49
CA LYS A 103 -1.29 16.23 -3.58
C LYS A 103 -1.83 17.35 -2.71
N THR A 104 -3.14 17.39 -2.54
CA THR A 104 -3.85 18.42 -1.80
C THR A 104 -4.67 17.81 -0.66
N VAL A 105 -4.94 18.60 0.37
CA VAL A 105 -5.77 18.20 1.52
C VAL A 105 -7.19 17.92 1.04
N GLU A 106 -7.73 18.75 0.14
CA GLU A 106 -9.05 18.55 -0.44
C GLU A 106 -9.11 17.26 -1.26
N GLY A 107 -8.03 16.93 -1.98
CA GLY A 107 -7.88 15.63 -2.65
C GLY A 107 -7.91 14.47 -1.65
N ALA A 108 -7.15 14.55 -0.55
CA ALA A 108 -7.15 13.50 0.47
C ALA A 108 -8.54 13.28 1.11
N VAL A 109 -9.25 14.37 1.45
CA VAL A 109 -10.63 14.30 1.93
C VAL A 109 -11.55 13.70 0.87
N GLY A 110 -11.37 14.11 -0.38
CA GLY A 110 -12.11 13.57 -1.51
C GLY A 110 -11.93 12.07 -1.69
N GLY A 111 -10.68 11.59 -1.65
CA GLY A 111 -10.35 10.17 -1.71
C GLY A 111 -10.91 9.37 -0.54
N LEU A 112 -10.90 9.95 0.68
CA LEU A 112 -11.51 9.32 1.84
C LEU A 112 -13.01 9.11 1.63
N ILE A 113 -13.72 10.16 1.18
CA ILE A 113 -15.16 10.09 0.93
C ILE A 113 -15.47 9.09 -0.18
N THR A 114 -14.77 9.14 -1.32
CA THR A 114 -15.03 8.22 -2.43
C THR A 114 -14.66 6.79 -2.11
N GLY A 115 -13.62 6.54 -1.30
CA GLY A 115 -13.29 5.21 -0.82
C GLY A 115 -14.37 4.63 0.10
N ILE A 116 -14.95 5.43 1.00
CA ILE A 116 -16.11 5.03 1.81
C ILE A 116 -17.34 4.72 0.93
N ILE A 117 -17.57 5.53 -0.10
CA ILE A 117 -18.62 5.25 -1.10
C ILE A 117 -18.33 3.93 -1.83
N GLY A 118 -17.08 3.68 -2.22
CA GLY A 118 -16.64 2.41 -2.81
C GLY A 118 -16.89 1.22 -1.88
N ALA A 119 -16.66 1.39 -0.57
CA ALA A 119 -16.98 0.37 0.43
C ALA A 119 -18.50 0.11 0.56
N SER A 120 -19.33 1.12 0.31
CA SER A 120 -20.79 1.03 0.40
C SER A 120 -21.40 0.09 -0.66
N PHE A 121 -20.70 -0.16 -1.78
CA PHE A 121 -21.08 -1.20 -2.75
C PHE A 121 -21.31 -2.56 -2.09
N TRP A 122 -20.49 -2.92 -1.10
CA TRP A 122 -20.59 -4.20 -0.39
C TRP A 122 -21.70 -4.26 0.65
N TRP A 123 -22.19 -3.09 1.08
CA TRP A 123 -23.39 -3.00 1.90
C TRP A 123 -24.64 -3.24 1.06
N PHE A 124 -24.72 -2.62 -0.12
CA PHE A 124 -25.85 -2.83 -1.05
C PHE A 124 -25.99 -4.27 -1.54
N SER A 125 -24.88 -5.01 -1.66
CA SER A 125 -24.91 -6.43 -2.00
C SER A 125 -25.33 -7.35 -0.86
N GLY A 126 -25.56 -6.81 0.34
CA GLY A 126 -25.96 -7.57 1.53
C GLY A 126 -24.84 -8.41 2.14
N ILE A 127 -23.59 -8.22 1.70
CA ILE A 127 -22.44 -9.02 2.13
C ILE A 127 -21.94 -8.57 3.50
N PHE A 128 -21.83 -7.25 3.71
CA PHE A 128 -21.37 -6.69 4.98
C PHE A 128 -22.38 -5.66 5.53
N PRO A 129 -22.56 -5.58 6.86
CA PRO A 129 -23.33 -4.52 7.48
C PRO A 129 -22.66 -3.16 7.26
N ILE A 130 -23.47 -2.10 7.19
CA ILE A 130 -23.00 -0.73 6.90
C ILE A 130 -21.86 -0.27 7.82
N PHE A 131 -21.92 -0.61 9.11
CA PHE A 131 -20.88 -0.22 10.07
C PHE A 131 -19.51 -0.81 9.71
N GLN A 132 -19.48 -2.08 9.24
CA GLN A 132 -18.25 -2.69 8.76
C GLN A 132 -17.76 -2.00 7.49
N CYS A 133 -18.64 -1.72 6.52
CA CYS A 133 -18.28 -0.98 5.30
C CYS A 133 -17.66 0.39 5.59
N LEU A 134 -18.27 1.18 6.49
CA LEU A 134 -17.72 2.48 6.88
C LEU A 134 -16.33 2.33 7.50
N SER A 135 -16.18 1.39 8.43
CA SER A 135 -14.92 1.20 9.15
C SER A 135 -13.77 0.74 8.25
N PHE A 136 -13.97 -0.28 7.39
CA PHE A 136 -12.91 -0.70 6.48
C PHE A 136 -12.69 0.27 5.33
N GLY A 137 -13.73 1.00 4.90
CA GLY A 137 -13.61 2.08 3.92
C GLY A 137 -12.66 3.17 4.38
N ILE A 138 -12.86 3.68 5.61
CA ILE A 138 -11.97 4.66 6.23
C ILE A 138 -10.54 4.09 6.34
N LEU A 139 -10.40 2.88 6.89
CA LEU A 139 -9.10 2.28 7.18
C LEU A 139 -8.27 2.05 5.90
N ILE A 140 -8.88 1.45 4.87
CA ILE A 140 -8.20 1.15 3.61
C ILE A 140 -7.84 2.45 2.86
N SER A 141 -8.75 3.43 2.80
CA SER A 141 -8.45 4.72 2.16
C SER A 141 -7.27 5.44 2.82
N LEU A 142 -7.27 5.55 4.15
CA LEU A 142 -6.19 6.23 4.87
C LEU A 142 -4.84 5.51 4.67
N THR A 143 -4.84 4.18 4.79
CA THR A 143 -3.61 3.39 4.63
C THR A 143 -3.10 3.39 3.18
N GLY A 144 -3.99 3.37 2.20
CA GLY A 144 -3.64 3.54 0.78
C GLY A 144 -2.99 4.89 0.51
N MET A 145 -3.58 5.99 0.98
CA MET A 145 -2.99 7.33 0.84
C MET A 145 -1.60 7.43 1.49
N VAL A 146 -1.41 6.80 2.65
CA VAL A 146 -0.08 6.72 3.30
C VAL A 146 0.89 5.92 2.44
N GLY A 147 0.46 4.82 1.83
CA GLY A 147 1.27 4.03 0.90
C GLY A 147 1.77 4.81 -0.31
N ASP A 148 0.88 5.53 -0.99
CA ASP A 148 1.21 6.38 -2.14
C ASP A 148 2.12 7.57 -1.72
N LEU A 149 1.97 8.11 -0.50
CA LEU A 149 2.94 9.09 0.04
C LEU A 149 4.31 8.45 0.35
N PHE A 150 4.34 7.23 0.87
CA PHE A 150 5.56 6.51 1.18
C PHE A 150 6.33 6.15 -0.09
N GLU A 151 5.64 5.72 -1.14
CA GLU A 151 6.24 5.51 -2.46
C GLU A 151 6.80 6.81 -3.03
N SER A 152 6.04 7.91 -2.92
CA SER A 152 6.51 9.22 -3.36
C SER A 152 7.80 9.62 -2.64
N LEU A 153 7.94 9.30 -1.35
CA LEU A 153 9.16 9.54 -0.57
C LEU A 153 10.34 8.73 -1.11
N ILE A 154 10.13 7.44 -1.42
CA ILE A 154 11.16 6.57 -2.01
C ILE A 154 11.64 7.15 -3.35
N LYS A 155 10.72 7.60 -4.22
CA LYS A 155 11.08 8.19 -5.50
C LYS A 155 11.95 9.44 -5.34
N ARG A 156 11.59 10.34 -4.41
CA ARG A 156 12.39 11.55 -4.13
C ARG A 156 13.76 11.22 -3.54
N ALA A 157 13.85 10.22 -2.66
CA ALA A 157 15.13 9.75 -2.15
C ALA A 157 16.03 9.19 -3.27
N GLY A 158 15.44 8.56 -4.30
CA GLY A 158 16.14 8.08 -5.49
C GLY A 158 16.39 9.15 -6.56
N GLY A 159 15.98 10.41 -6.35
CA GLY A 159 16.13 11.49 -7.33
C GLY A 159 15.26 11.35 -8.57
N VAL A 160 14.25 10.47 -8.54
CA VAL A 160 13.38 10.18 -9.68
C VAL A 160 11.95 10.66 -9.43
N LYS A 161 11.21 10.90 -10.52
CA LYS A 161 9.78 11.26 -10.43
C LYS A 161 8.86 10.06 -10.43
N ASP A 162 9.11 9.11 -11.32
CA ASP A 162 8.31 7.91 -11.57
C ASP A 162 9.15 6.67 -11.24
N SER A 163 8.51 5.56 -10.85
CA SER A 163 9.23 4.38 -10.37
C SER A 163 9.88 3.56 -11.50
N GLY A 164 9.59 3.91 -12.76
CA GLY A 164 10.08 3.25 -13.97
C GLY A 164 9.26 3.65 -15.20
N ASN A 165 9.55 3.02 -16.34
CA ASN A 165 8.90 3.29 -17.63
C ASN A 165 8.16 2.07 -18.19
N LEU A 166 7.71 1.15 -17.31
CA LEU A 166 7.11 -0.12 -17.74
C LEU A 166 5.78 0.10 -18.48
N PHE A 167 5.01 1.11 -18.07
CA PHE A 167 3.77 1.50 -18.73
C PHE A 167 3.98 2.84 -19.46
N PRO A 168 4.01 2.85 -20.80
CA PRO A 168 4.23 4.07 -21.57
C PRO A 168 3.26 5.19 -21.15
N GLY A 169 3.81 6.33 -20.72
CA GLY A 169 3.03 7.49 -20.25
C GLY A 169 2.37 7.33 -18.86
N HIS A 170 2.59 6.21 -18.17
CA HIS A 170 1.86 5.82 -16.96
C HIS A 170 2.78 5.45 -15.78
N GLY A 171 4.09 5.56 -15.94
CA GLY A 171 5.09 5.26 -14.91
C GLY A 171 5.47 3.78 -14.81
N GLY A 172 5.92 3.38 -13.64
CA GLY A 172 6.35 2.02 -13.35
C GLY A 172 5.25 1.15 -12.73
N MET A 173 5.60 -0.10 -12.45
CA MET A 173 4.70 -1.03 -11.76
C MET A 173 4.43 -0.60 -10.31
N LEU A 174 5.42 -0.04 -9.63
CA LEU A 174 5.29 0.35 -8.22
C LEU A 174 4.27 1.47 -8.05
N ASP A 175 4.24 2.43 -9.00
CA ASP A 175 3.23 3.51 -9.08
C ASP A 175 1.78 2.99 -9.19
N ARG A 176 1.57 1.69 -9.44
CA ARG A 176 0.25 1.07 -9.61
C ARG A 176 -0.20 0.21 -8.44
N ILE A 177 0.73 -0.21 -7.60
CA ILE A 177 0.47 -1.14 -6.50
C ILE A 177 0.88 -0.57 -5.14
N ASP A 178 1.37 0.65 -5.07
CA ASP A 178 1.86 1.28 -3.84
C ASP A 178 0.81 1.38 -2.72
N SER A 179 -0.33 2.01 -3.00
CA SER A 179 -1.49 2.06 -2.10
C SER A 179 -1.93 0.65 -1.70
N LEU A 180 -1.90 -0.29 -2.65
CA LEU A 180 -2.30 -1.69 -2.44
C LEU A 180 -1.37 -2.42 -1.47
N LEU A 181 -0.05 -2.29 -1.68
CA LEU A 181 0.96 -2.92 -0.86
C LEU A 181 0.81 -2.45 0.59
N PHE A 182 0.67 -1.15 0.82
CA PHE A 182 0.61 -0.60 2.17
C PHE A 182 -0.72 -0.92 2.90
N ALA A 183 -1.84 -0.95 2.18
CA ALA A 183 -3.15 -1.26 2.76
C ALA A 183 -3.35 -2.77 3.02
N ALA A 184 -2.72 -3.66 2.25
CA ALA A 184 -2.87 -5.12 2.39
C ALA A 184 -2.62 -5.68 3.81
N PRO A 185 -1.51 -5.37 4.52
CA PRO A 185 -1.29 -5.87 5.88
C PRO A 185 -2.36 -5.38 6.86
N VAL A 186 -2.75 -4.11 6.78
CA VAL A 186 -3.76 -3.53 7.66
C VAL A 186 -5.12 -4.20 7.42
N TRP A 187 -5.47 -4.40 6.16
CA TRP A 187 -6.71 -5.08 5.78
C TRP A 187 -6.74 -6.53 6.25
N TYR A 188 -5.64 -7.27 6.09
CA TYR A 188 -5.53 -8.65 6.57
C TYR A 188 -5.83 -8.75 8.07
N TYR A 189 -5.19 -7.92 8.89
CA TYR A 189 -5.42 -7.95 10.33
C TYR A 189 -6.82 -7.50 10.70
N TYR A 190 -7.38 -6.52 9.98
CA TYR A 190 -8.76 -6.12 10.16
C TYR A 190 -9.73 -7.30 9.95
N ILE A 191 -9.58 -8.03 8.83
CA ILE A 191 -10.41 -9.22 8.56
C ILE A 191 -10.27 -10.23 9.70
N ARG A 192 -9.04 -10.54 10.10
CA ARG A 192 -8.73 -11.56 11.12
C ARG A 192 -9.33 -11.24 12.49
N PHE A 193 -9.37 -9.96 12.88
CA PHE A 193 -9.81 -9.57 14.23
C PHE A 193 -11.27 -9.13 14.31
N PHE A 194 -11.84 -8.62 13.22
CA PHE A 194 -13.18 -8.02 13.22
C PHE A 194 -14.20 -8.76 12.34
N LEU A 195 -13.77 -9.46 11.28
CA LEU A 195 -14.71 -10.15 10.36
C LEU A 195 -14.77 -11.66 10.59
N MET A 196 -13.65 -12.29 10.95
CA MET A 196 -13.53 -13.75 11.15
C MET A 196 -13.59 -14.19 12.61
N ARG A 197 -14.28 -13.42 13.46
CA ARG A 197 -14.50 -13.83 14.85
C ARG A 197 -15.45 -15.02 14.94
#